data_AF-A0A429BGA3-F1
#
_entry.id   AF-A0A429BGA3-F1
#
_cell.length_a   1.000
_cell.length_b   1.000
_cell.length_c   1.000
_cell.angle_alpha   90.00
_cell.angle_beta   90.00
_cell.angle_gamma   90.00
#
_symmetry.space_group_name_H-M   'P 1'
#
loop_
_entity.id
_entity.type
_entity.pdbx_description
1 polymer ?
#
loop_
_entity_poly.entity_id
_entity_poly.type
_entity_poly.pdbx_seq_one_letter_code
_entity_poly.pdbx_strand_id
1 'polypeptide(L)'
;MTTAAPTTLPREAAELFDRALVCGYASLTRDGRPVTWPVTPYAGAGGTLDVSTGLTYPDKAERARRDPRVALLCSGGPDRAQVVLVQGRATVRDADLQAGTDRYVRESFAKTGAGFAGMPWFLVKRLGWYFARVWVEVTPERIVRWPGGDLSRTPEIWTGSGDVTAPASDPAPLGPRLPSRSAPPADWRPFADRADRLGEPVVTMVADGMPLAVPTRSAVRTGTGYDLRLPAGVRAADGPVCLTFHRHGPAMEWQENVVLVGIATGTGDRLVVRVERALNDWSLAGNRRARNRSFLGQGRMLRKRLEAEAARRGQPVPRVRRPGPGAARA
;
A
#
# COMPACT_ATOMS: atom_id res chain seq x y z
N MET A 1 -16.61 25.52 -10.41
CA MET A 1 -16.60 24.03 -10.40
C MET A 1 -15.72 23.60 -11.55
N THR A 2 -14.46 23.28 -11.28
CA THR A 2 -13.51 22.86 -12.32
C THR A 2 -13.62 21.36 -12.45
N THR A 3 -14.33 20.89 -13.47
CA THR A 3 -14.42 19.45 -13.78
C THR A 3 -13.02 19.00 -14.20
N ALA A 4 -12.38 18.17 -13.38
CA ALA A 4 -11.12 17.54 -13.74
C ALA A 4 -11.32 16.74 -15.04
N ALA A 5 -10.49 17.00 -16.05
CA ALA A 5 -10.50 16.22 -17.28
C ALA A 5 -10.25 14.74 -16.93
N PRO A 6 -10.98 13.78 -17.54
CA PRO A 6 -10.80 12.37 -17.24
C PRO A 6 -9.37 11.96 -17.64
N THR A 7 -8.59 11.52 -16.65
CA THR A 7 -7.33 10.81 -16.91
C THR A 7 -7.70 9.56 -17.69
N THR A 8 -7.37 9.50 -18.98
CA THR A 8 -7.63 8.26 -19.74
C THR A 8 -6.52 7.28 -19.40
N LEU A 9 -6.59 6.74 -18.18
CA LEU A 9 -5.79 5.60 -17.75
C LEU A 9 -5.98 4.49 -18.79
N PRO A 10 -4.90 3.86 -19.31
CA PRO A 10 -5.05 2.71 -20.20
C PRO A 10 -5.99 1.69 -19.55
N ARG A 11 -7.06 1.32 -20.27
CA ARG A 11 -8.17 0.50 -19.75
C ARG A 11 -7.68 -0.77 -19.06
N GLU A 12 -6.64 -1.39 -19.60
CA GLU A 12 -6.02 -2.60 -19.05
C GLU A 12 -5.42 -2.38 -17.65
N ALA A 13 -4.81 -1.21 -17.39
CA ALA A 13 -4.30 -0.87 -16.07
C ALA A 13 -5.45 -0.70 -15.07
N ALA A 14 -6.54 -0.05 -15.46
CA ALA A 14 -7.73 0.08 -14.61
C ALA A 14 -8.33 -1.30 -14.25
N GLU A 15 -8.47 -2.18 -15.25
CA GLU A 15 -9.00 -3.54 -15.08
C GLU A 15 -8.12 -4.41 -14.16
N LEU A 16 -6.79 -4.29 -14.31
CA LEU A 16 -5.85 -5.00 -13.43
C LEU A 16 -6.02 -4.57 -11.97
N PHE A 17 -6.10 -3.27 -11.70
CA PHE A 17 -6.25 -2.74 -10.35
C PHE A 17 -7.63 -3.06 -9.73
N ASP A 18 -8.70 -3.13 -10.54
CA ASP A 18 -10.01 -3.58 -10.05
C ASP A 18 -9.95 -5.05 -9.58
N ARG A 19 -9.27 -5.91 -10.32
CA ARG A 19 -9.17 -7.36 -10.01
C ARG A 19 -8.13 -7.69 -8.94
N ALA A 20 -7.06 -6.91 -8.85
CA ALA A 20 -5.95 -7.20 -7.95
C ALA A 20 -6.36 -7.10 -6.47
N LEU A 21 -6.04 -8.14 -5.70
CA LEU A 21 -6.30 -8.16 -4.26
C LEU A 21 -5.26 -7.38 -3.46
N VAL A 22 -4.01 -7.36 -3.93
CA VAL A 22 -2.88 -6.63 -3.35
C VAL A 22 -2.14 -5.85 -4.43
N CYS A 23 -1.72 -4.64 -4.09
CA CYS A 23 -0.63 -3.93 -4.74
C CYS A 23 0.37 -3.41 -3.69
N GLY A 24 1.59 -3.11 -4.09
CA GLY A 24 2.55 -2.39 -3.26
C GLY A 24 2.31 -0.89 -3.37
N TYR A 25 2.00 -0.21 -2.27
CA TYR A 25 1.92 1.25 -2.19
C TYR A 25 3.20 1.83 -1.62
N ALA A 26 3.94 2.55 -2.47
CA ALA A 26 5.17 3.25 -2.16
C ALA A 26 4.90 4.74 -1.86
N SER A 27 5.47 5.23 -0.77
CA SER A 27 5.46 6.66 -0.41
C SER A 27 6.74 7.03 0.32
N LEU A 28 7.10 8.31 0.29
CA LEU A 28 8.37 8.79 0.80
C LEU A 28 8.29 9.21 2.27
N THR A 29 9.36 8.99 3.04
CA THR A 29 9.56 9.54 4.39
C THR A 29 10.00 11.01 4.32
N ARG A 30 10.20 11.67 5.47
CA ARG A 30 10.57 13.09 5.52
C ARG A 30 11.94 13.35 4.90
N ASP A 31 12.85 12.41 5.07
CA ASP A 31 14.20 12.36 4.51
C ASP A 31 14.23 11.75 3.09
N GLY A 32 13.08 11.52 2.46
CA GLY A 32 13.00 11.03 1.07
C GLY A 32 13.22 9.53 0.90
N ARG A 33 13.36 8.74 1.98
CA ARG A 33 13.46 7.28 1.88
C ARG A 33 12.14 6.68 1.38
N PRO A 34 12.16 5.78 0.38
CA PRO A 34 10.97 5.08 -0.05
C PRO A 34 10.56 4.04 1.00
N VAL A 35 9.25 3.88 1.22
CA VAL A 35 8.69 2.81 2.05
C VAL A 35 7.43 2.27 1.40
N THR A 36 7.45 0.97 1.11
CA THR A 36 6.40 0.27 0.38
C THR A 36 5.70 -0.75 1.28
N TRP A 37 4.37 -0.77 1.20
CA TRP A 37 3.55 -1.73 1.92
C TRP A 37 2.51 -2.37 0.99
N PRO A 38 2.24 -3.68 1.13
CA PRO A 38 1.12 -4.31 0.46
C PRO A 38 -0.21 -3.75 1.00
N VAL A 39 -1.08 -3.33 0.09
CA VAL A 39 -2.43 -2.78 0.37
C VAL A 39 -3.40 -3.26 -0.70
N THR A 40 -4.69 -3.23 -0.42
CA THR A 40 -5.71 -3.50 -1.45
C THR A 40 -5.97 -2.24 -2.28
N PRO A 41 -5.82 -2.29 -3.61
CA PRO A 41 -6.20 -1.19 -4.49
C PRO A 41 -7.71 -1.16 -4.75
N TYR A 42 -8.22 0.00 -5.12
CA TYR A 42 -9.61 0.24 -5.53
C TYR A 42 -9.64 1.17 -6.73
N ALA A 43 -10.59 0.98 -7.64
CA ALA A 43 -10.85 1.97 -8.67
C ALA A 43 -11.50 3.21 -8.02
N GLY A 44 -10.97 4.40 -8.31
CA GLY A 44 -11.51 5.67 -7.84
C GLY A 44 -12.29 6.41 -8.94
N ALA A 45 -12.89 7.53 -8.55
CA ALA A 45 -13.59 8.41 -9.49
C ALA A 45 -12.59 9.17 -10.38
N GLY A 46 -13.01 9.57 -11.59
CA GLY A 46 -12.18 10.42 -12.46
C GLY A 46 -10.88 9.77 -12.97
N GLY A 47 -10.76 8.44 -12.88
CA GLY A 47 -9.59 7.69 -13.32
C GLY A 47 -8.47 7.57 -12.28
N THR A 48 -8.73 7.88 -11.01
CA THR A 48 -7.76 7.63 -9.93
C THR A 48 -7.67 6.16 -9.56
N LEU A 49 -6.53 5.78 -9.00
CA LEU A 49 -6.31 4.49 -8.35
C LEU A 49 -6.19 4.72 -6.86
N ASP A 50 -7.13 4.19 -6.10
CA ASP A 50 -7.28 4.53 -4.70
C ASP A 50 -6.73 3.41 -3.81
N VAL A 51 -6.12 3.80 -2.70
CA VAL A 51 -5.78 2.90 -1.60
C VAL A 51 -6.31 3.45 -0.30
N SER A 52 -6.43 2.60 0.72
CA SER A 52 -6.83 3.03 2.05
C SER A 52 -5.76 2.72 3.10
N THR A 53 -5.75 3.52 4.16
CA THR A 53 -4.93 3.27 5.34
C THR A 53 -5.79 3.38 6.60
N GLY A 54 -5.44 2.63 7.64
CA GLY A 54 -6.21 2.67 8.88
C GLY A 54 -6.06 4.00 9.58
N LEU A 55 -7.18 4.54 10.07
CA LEU A 55 -7.17 5.76 10.85
C LEU A 55 -6.31 5.62 12.11
N THR A 56 -6.19 4.41 12.65
CA THR A 56 -5.35 4.11 13.83
C THR A 56 -3.85 3.97 13.54
N TYR A 57 -3.45 4.05 12.27
CA TYR A 57 -2.06 4.00 11.78
C TYR A 57 -1.90 4.79 10.46
N PRO A 58 -2.09 6.13 10.47
CA PRO A 58 -2.27 6.95 9.27
C PRO A 58 -0.97 7.30 8.54
N ASP A 59 0.18 6.72 8.91
CA ASP A 59 1.51 7.10 8.42
C ASP A 59 1.64 7.13 6.89
N LYS A 60 0.85 6.32 6.18
CA LYS A 60 0.82 6.31 4.71
C LYS A 60 0.19 7.60 4.15
N ALA A 61 -0.95 7.99 4.71
CA ALA A 61 -1.66 9.22 4.37
C ALA A 61 -0.86 10.45 4.79
N GLU A 62 -0.29 10.45 6.00
CA GLU A 62 0.51 11.59 6.46
C GLU A 62 1.86 11.71 5.72
N ARG A 63 2.37 10.64 5.09
CA ARG A 63 3.51 10.73 4.16
C ARG A 63 3.08 11.31 2.83
N ALA A 64 2.01 10.79 2.23
CA ALA A 64 1.43 11.30 0.98
C ALA A 64 1.07 12.80 1.06
N ARG A 65 0.51 13.26 2.19
CA ARG A 65 0.16 14.67 2.35
C ARG A 65 1.39 15.58 2.35
N ARG A 66 2.50 15.11 2.90
CA ARG A 66 3.76 15.87 2.96
C ARG A 66 4.50 15.83 1.62
N ASP A 67 4.48 14.67 0.97
CA ASP A 67 5.10 14.46 -0.33
C ASP A 67 4.14 13.62 -1.18
N PRO A 68 3.45 14.23 -2.15
CA PRO A 68 2.41 13.56 -2.91
C PRO A 68 2.98 12.55 -3.92
N ARG A 69 4.31 12.48 -4.11
CA ARG A 69 4.92 11.52 -5.04
C ARG A 69 4.80 10.12 -4.49
N VAL A 70 4.00 9.29 -5.17
CA VAL A 70 3.71 7.91 -4.77
C VAL A 70 3.82 6.97 -5.96
N ALA A 71 3.89 5.68 -5.66
CA ALA A 71 3.75 4.66 -6.69
C ALA A 71 2.92 3.47 -6.20
N LEU A 72 2.23 2.82 -7.14
CA LEU A 72 1.47 1.61 -6.94
C LEU A 72 2.02 0.53 -7.87
N LEU A 73 2.55 -0.55 -7.30
CA LEU A 73 2.98 -1.71 -8.07
C LEU A 73 1.95 -2.82 -7.93
N CYS A 74 1.30 -3.17 -9.02
CA CYS A 74 0.45 -4.34 -9.10
C CYS A 74 1.18 -5.47 -9.83
N SER A 75 1.36 -6.59 -9.14
CA SER A 75 1.94 -7.80 -9.70
C SER A 75 1.02 -8.98 -9.38
N GLY A 76 0.30 -9.49 -10.39
CA GLY A 76 -0.43 -10.75 -10.28
C GLY A 76 -1.95 -10.69 -10.43
N GLY A 77 -2.42 -11.66 -11.21
CA GLY A 77 -3.68 -12.41 -11.10
C GLY A 77 -3.33 -13.92 -11.13
N PRO A 78 -4.30 -14.85 -11.16
CA PRO A 78 -4.06 -16.30 -11.14
C PRO A 78 -3.02 -16.80 -12.16
N ASP A 79 -2.88 -16.11 -13.29
CA ASP A 79 -2.01 -16.51 -14.41
C ASP A 79 -0.71 -15.68 -14.55
N ARG A 80 -0.34 -14.86 -13.53
CA ARG A 80 0.87 -14.00 -13.56
C ARG A 80 1.01 -13.08 -14.78
N ALA A 81 -0.08 -12.79 -15.49
CA ALA A 81 0.00 -12.28 -16.85
C ALA A 81 0.54 -10.84 -17.00
N GLN A 82 0.58 -9.99 -15.96
CA GLN A 82 1.05 -8.60 -16.08
C GLN A 82 1.65 -8.07 -14.77
N VAL A 83 2.71 -7.26 -14.91
CA VAL A 83 3.24 -6.39 -13.86
C VAL A 83 3.07 -4.94 -14.31
N VAL A 84 2.42 -4.12 -13.48
CA VAL A 84 2.16 -2.72 -13.78
C VAL A 84 2.55 -1.86 -12.59
N LEU A 85 3.46 -0.92 -12.82
CA LEU A 85 3.79 0.17 -11.91
C LEU A 85 3.07 1.44 -12.37
N VAL A 86 2.35 2.07 -11.46
CA VAL A 86 1.76 3.39 -11.65
C VAL A 86 2.47 4.38 -10.74
N GLN A 87 3.06 5.42 -11.32
CA GLN A 87 3.63 6.56 -10.61
C GLN A 87 2.70 7.75 -10.75
N GLY A 88 2.53 8.51 -9.67
CA GLY A 88 1.60 9.64 -9.70
C GLY A 88 1.57 10.44 -8.41
N ARG A 89 0.51 11.24 -8.28
CA ARG A 89 0.31 12.15 -7.16
C ARG A 89 -0.83 11.70 -6.28
N ALA A 90 -0.55 11.61 -4.99
CA ALA A 90 -1.50 11.25 -3.96
C ALA A 90 -2.32 12.46 -3.50
N THR A 91 -3.63 12.24 -3.39
CA THR A 91 -4.56 13.14 -2.74
C THR A 91 -5.20 12.45 -1.54
N VAL A 92 -4.97 12.99 -0.34
CA VAL A 92 -5.43 12.37 0.90
C VAL A 92 -6.82 12.89 1.28
N ARG A 93 -7.76 11.96 1.45
CA ARG A 93 -9.16 12.21 1.82
C ARG A 93 -9.47 11.69 3.21
N ASP A 94 -9.69 12.63 4.12
CA ASP A 94 -10.10 12.38 5.51
C ASP A 94 -10.94 13.52 6.12
N ALA A 95 -11.51 14.40 5.30
CA ALA A 95 -12.49 15.42 5.72
C ALA A 95 -13.83 14.83 6.18
N ASP A 96 -14.19 13.63 5.69
CA ASP A 96 -15.36 12.86 6.16
C ASP A 96 -14.95 11.40 6.47
N LEU A 97 -14.63 11.15 7.73
CA LEU A 97 -14.26 9.84 8.25
C LEU A 97 -15.42 8.84 8.21
N GLN A 98 -16.67 9.30 8.31
CA GLN A 98 -17.82 8.40 8.27
C GLN A 98 -18.05 7.91 6.85
N ALA A 99 -18.03 8.80 5.85
CA ALA A 99 -18.13 8.42 4.44
C ALA A 99 -16.95 7.52 4.02
N GLY A 100 -15.73 7.84 4.46
CA GLY A 100 -14.55 7.00 4.20
C GLY A 100 -14.67 5.60 4.80
N THR A 101 -15.24 5.49 6.00
CA THR A 101 -15.51 4.20 6.66
C THR A 101 -16.61 3.42 5.95
N ASP A 102 -17.71 4.07 5.59
CA ASP A 102 -18.83 3.42 4.88
C ASP A 102 -18.39 2.93 3.49
N ARG A 103 -17.56 3.71 2.78
CA ARG A 103 -16.91 3.29 1.52
C ARG A 103 -16.06 2.05 1.74
N TYR A 104 -15.16 2.07 2.72
CA TYR A 104 -14.27 0.92 2.97
C TYR A 104 -15.04 -0.33 3.36
N VAL A 105 -16.07 -0.23 4.20
CA VAL A 105 -16.90 -1.40 4.56
C VAL A 105 -17.57 -1.97 3.32
N ARG A 106 -18.15 -1.15 2.44
CA ARG A 106 -18.77 -1.63 1.19
C ARG A 106 -17.75 -2.33 0.29
N GLU A 107 -16.64 -1.65 0.00
CA GLU A 107 -15.66 -2.13 -0.98
C GLU A 107 -14.81 -3.30 -0.48
N SER A 108 -14.36 -3.28 0.78
CA SER A 108 -13.56 -4.39 1.34
C SER A 108 -14.36 -5.68 1.51
N PHE A 109 -15.66 -5.60 1.82
CA PHE A 109 -16.52 -6.78 1.84
C PHE A 109 -16.76 -7.34 0.43
N ALA A 110 -16.93 -6.47 -0.57
CA ALA A 110 -17.08 -6.92 -1.96
C ALA A 110 -15.81 -7.56 -2.52
N LYS A 111 -14.64 -6.99 -2.20
CA LYS A 111 -13.35 -7.37 -2.80
C LYS A 111 -12.57 -8.43 -1.99
N THR A 112 -12.64 -8.36 -0.66
CA THR A 112 -11.82 -9.19 0.27
C THR A 112 -12.65 -9.78 1.42
N GLY A 113 -13.97 -9.89 1.25
CA GLY A 113 -14.91 -10.24 2.32
C GLY A 113 -14.68 -11.61 2.98
N ALA A 114 -13.90 -12.50 2.36
CA ALA A 114 -13.60 -13.83 2.87
C ALA A 114 -13.01 -13.82 4.29
N GLY A 115 -12.20 -12.80 4.64
CA GLY A 115 -11.62 -12.66 5.99
C GLY A 115 -12.65 -12.49 7.11
N PHE A 116 -13.84 -11.95 6.78
CA PHE A 116 -14.93 -11.67 7.71
C PHE A 116 -16.17 -12.54 7.47
N ALA A 117 -16.11 -13.47 6.52
CA ALA A 117 -17.20 -14.38 6.22
C ALA A 117 -17.65 -15.15 7.47
N GLY A 118 -18.97 -15.14 7.72
CA GLY A 118 -19.58 -15.79 8.87
C GLY A 118 -19.41 -15.07 10.21
N MET A 119 -18.78 -13.89 10.27
CA MET A 119 -18.72 -13.11 11.51
C MET A 119 -20.07 -12.39 11.75
N PRO A 120 -20.72 -12.59 12.92
CA PRO A 120 -21.92 -11.86 13.26
C PRO A 120 -21.73 -10.34 13.21
N TRP A 121 -22.70 -9.63 12.65
CA TRP A 121 -22.59 -8.19 12.39
C TRP A 121 -22.31 -7.36 13.65
N PHE A 122 -22.85 -7.74 14.81
CA PHE A 122 -22.60 -7.06 16.07
C PHE A 122 -21.12 -7.13 16.52
N LEU A 123 -20.36 -8.15 16.08
CA LEU A 123 -18.92 -8.24 16.31
C LEU A 123 -18.15 -7.37 15.32
N VAL A 124 -18.54 -7.37 14.05
CA VAL A 124 -17.96 -6.49 13.01
C VAL A 124 -18.06 -5.03 13.43
N LYS A 125 -19.21 -4.61 13.99
CA LYS A 125 -19.41 -3.25 14.51
C LYS A 125 -18.37 -2.83 15.55
N ARG A 126 -17.83 -3.77 16.35
CA ARG A 126 -16.83 -3.49 17.39
C ARG A 126 -15.42 -3.30 16.84
N LEU A 127 -15.21 -3.55 15.54
CA LEU A 127 -13.94 -3.40 14.84
C LEU A 127 -13.79 -2.04 14.16
N GLY A 128 -14.41 -0.98 14.69
CA GLY A 128 -14.27 0.39 14.16
C GLY A 128 -12.82 0.84 14.02
N TRP A 129 -11.94 0.41 14.91
CA TRP A 129 -10.49 0.68 14.84
C TRP A 129 -9.80 0.06 13.61
N TYR A 130 -10.40 -0.99 13.03
CA TYR A 130 -9.94 -1.66 11.81
C TYR A 130 -10.63 -1.09 10.57
N PHE A 131 -11.94 -0.84 10.62
CA PHE A 131 -12.71 -0.38 9.45
C PHE A 131 -12.64 1.12 9.20
N ALA A 132 -12.29 1.93 10.21
CA ALA A 132 -12.06 3.35 10.00
C ALA A 132 -10.84 3.57 9.09
N ARG A 133 -11.06 4.22 7.95
CA ARG A 133 -10.04 4.43 6.92
C ARG A 133 -9.90 5.89 6.52
N VAL A 134 -8.66 6.24 6.19
CA VAL A 134 -8.28 7.41 5.39
C VAL A 134 -8.01 6.91 3.97
N TRP A 135 -8.49 7.64 2.97
CA TRP A 135 -8.30 7.30 1.57
C TRP A 135 -7.15 8.10 0.96
N VAL A 136 -6.43 7.47 0.03
CA VAL A 136 -5.39 8.10 -0.76
C VAL A 136 -5.71 7.83 -2.23
N GLU A 137 -6.15 8.88 -2.92
CA GLU A 137 -6.48 8.85 -4.35
C GLU A 137 -5.20 9.11 -5.14
N VAL A 138 -4.77 8.17 -5.98
CA VAL A 138 -3.57 8.35 -6.80
C VAL A 138 -3.99 8.76 -8.20
N THR A 139 -3.61 9.99 -8.57
CA THR A 139 -3.74 10.49 -9.95
C THR A 139 -2.53 10.02 -10.76
N PRO A 140 -2.72 9.13 -11.76
CA PRO A 140 -1.62 8.56 -12.53
C PRO A 140 -0.92 9.62 -13.41
N GLU A 141 0.41 9.68 -13.35
CA GLU A 141 1.25 10.52 -14.23
C GLU A 141 2.07 9.67 -15.20
N ARG A 142 2.48 8.48 -14.78
CA ARG A 142 3.31 7.56 -15.57
C ARG A 142 3.00 6.12 -15.23
N ILE A 143 3.00 5.26 -16.24
CA ILE A 143 2.73 3.83 -16.09
C ILE A 143 3.85 3.07 -16.77
N VAL A 144 4.39 2.09 -16.07
CA VAL A 144 5.43 1.18 -16.56
C VAL A 144 4.87 -0.23 -16.50
N ARG A 145 4.82 -0.91 -17.65
CA ARG A 145 4.19 -2.23 -17.79
C ARG A 145 5.17 -3.25 -18.33
N TRP A 146 5.18 -4.43 -17.74
CA TRP A 146 5.82 -5.63 -18.28
C TRP A 146 4.73 -6.59 -18.75
N PRO A 147 4.41 -6.63 -20.06
CA PRO A 147 3.46 -7.57 -20.62
C PRO A 147 3.88 -9.02 -20.34
N GLY A 148 2.93 -9.90 -20.05
CA GLY A 148 3.22 -11.29 -19.67
C GLY A 148 3.90 -11.44 -18.30
N GLY A 149 4.15 -10.34 -17.59
CA GLY A 149 5.00 -10.34 -16.39
C GLY A 149 6.48 -10.64 -16.69
N ASP A 150 6.91 -10.55 -17.95
CA ASP A 150 8.28 -10.86 -18.35
C ASP A 150 9.24 -9.71 -18.02
N LEU A 151 9.91 -9.84 -16.87
CA LEU A 151 10.89 -8.88 -16.37
C LEU A 151 12.22 -8.89 -17.15
N SER A 152 12.40 -9.81 -18.11
CA SER A 152 13.59 -9.83 -18.97
C SER A 152 13.48 -8.90 -20.18
N ARG A 153 12.27 -8.40 -20.47
CA ARG A 153 12.02 -7.44 -21.55
C ARG A 153 11.94 -6.02 -21.00
N THR A 154 12.32 -5.07 -21.83
CA THR A 154 12.14 -3.64 -21.53
C THR A 154 10.65 -3.34 -21.38
N PRO A 155 10.23 -2.60 -20.33
CA PRO A 155 8.84 -2.29 -20.13
C PRO A 155 8.30 -1.33 -21.18
N GLU A 156 6.99 -1.41 -21.40
CA GLU A 156 6.21 -0.39 -22.07
C GLU A 156 5.96 0.77 -21.10
N ILE A 157 6.11 2.00 -21.58
CA ILE A 157 5.94 3.21 -20.77
C ILE A 157 4.85 4.07 -21.38
N TRP A 158 3.85 4.40 -20.57
CA TRP A 158 2.87 5.44 -20.87
C TRP A 158 3.12 6.63 -19.96
N THR A 159 3.00 7.84 -20.51
CA THR A 159 3.07 9.10 -19.76
C THR A 159 1.76 9.84 -19.99
N GLY A 160 1.17 10.36 -18.91
CA GLY A 160 -0.05 11.15 -18.97
C GLY A 160 0.15 12.45 -19.75
N SER A 161 -0.95 13.03 -20.25
CA SER A 161 -0.93 14.19 -21.14
C SER A 161 -0.48 15.52 -20.51
N GLY A 162 0.03 15.54 -19.28
CA GLY A 162 0.46 16.76 -18.58
C GLY A 162 -0.69 17.67 -18.08
N ASP A 163 -1.87 17.60 -18.68
CA ASP A 163 -3.05 18.40 -18.33
C ASP A 163 -3.74 17.96 -17.03
N VAL A 164 -3.48 16.72 -16.59
CA VAL A 164 -4.10 16.16 -15.39
C VAL A 164 -3.30 16.60 -14.16
N THR A 165 -3.84 17.58 -13.44
CA THR A 165 -3.30 18.00 -12.14
C THR A 165 -4.07 17.32 -11.02
N ALA A 166 -3.35 16.65 -10.11
CA ALA A 166 -3.97 16.07 -8.93
C ALA A 166 -4.54 17.16 -8.01
N PRO A 167 -5.76 16.99 -7.48
CA PRO A 167 -6.36 17.94 -6.56
C PRO A 167 -5.55 18.05 -5.26
N ALA A 168 -5.75 19.14 -4.53
CA ALA A 168 -5.17 19.27 -3.20
C ALA A 168 -5.76 18.22 -2.25
N SER A 169 -4.89 17.68 -1.39
CA SER A 169 -5.31 16.86 -0.25
C SER A 169 -6.16 17.71 0.69
N ASP A 170 -6.99 17.06 1.51
CA ASP A 170 -7.72 17.74 2.57
C ASP A 170 -6.74 18.44 3.56
N PRO A 171 -7.21 19.29 4.48
CA PRO A 171 -6.31 19.88 5.47
C PRO A 171 -5.60 18.82 6.32
N ALA A 172 -4.37 19.10 6.74
CA ALA A 172 -3.65 18.22 7.66
C ALA A 172 -4.36 18.16 9.02
N PRO A 173 -4.38 17.01 9.71
CA PRO A 173 -4.91 16.92 11.07
C PRO A 173 -4.16 17.85 12.03
N LEU A 174 -4.88 18.38 13.02
CA LEU A 174 -4.33 19.22 14.08
C LEU A 174 -3.38 18.43 14.99
N GLY A 175 -2.39 19.15 15.53
CA GLY A 175 -1.46 18.62 16.52
C GLY A 175 -0.44 17.62 15.96
N PRO A 176 0.49 17.18 16.84
CA PRO A 176 1.55 16.26 16.45
C PRO A 176 0.99 14.88 16.10
N ARG A 177 1.77 14.14 15.32
CA ARG A 177 1.51 12.73 15.01
C ARG A 177 1.56 11.91 16.29
N LEU A 178 0.68 10.93 16.42
CA LEU A 178 0.74 9.99 17.54
C LEU A 178 2.00 9.10 17.43
N PRO A 179 2.65 8.77 18.56
CA PRO A 179 3.90 8.00 18.55
C PRO A 179 3.68 6.60 17.97
N SER A 180 4.71 6.03 17.33
CA SER A 180 4.65 4.66 16.80
C SER A 180 4.18 3.66 17.87
N ARG A 181 3.45 2.62 17.44
CA ARG A 181 2.93 1.57 18.33
C ARG A 181 4.03 0.70 18.94
N SER A 182 5.16 0.63 18.25
CA SER A 182 6.32 -0.17 18.67
C SER A 182 7.60 0.43 18.12
N ALA A 183 8.68 0.25 18.88
CA ALA A 183 10.03 0.53 18.41
C ALA A 183 10.35 -0.41 17.23
N PRO A 184 11.04 0.07 16.18
CA PRO A 184 11.50 -0.82 15.13
C PRO A 184 12.48 -1.85 15.73
N PRO A 185 12.43 -3.11 15.27
CA PRO A 185 13.37 -4.13 15.70
C PRO A 185 14.80 -3.71 15.35
N ALA A 186 15.71 -3.84 16.33
CA ALA A 186 17.13 -3.52 16.13
C ALA A 186 17.83 -4.53 15.22
N ASP A 187 17.50 -5.82 15.34
CA ASP A 187 18.00 -6.88 14.47
C ASP A 187 16.98 -7.25 13.39
N TRP A 188 17.38 -7.13 12.13
CA TRP A 188 16.57 -7.46 10.97
C TRP A 188 16.70 -8.93 10.55
N ARG A 189 17.72 -9.67 11.03
CA ARG A 189 17.98 -11.04 10.57
C ARG A 189 16.81 -12.01 10.81
N PRO A 190 16.11 -11.99 11.96
CA PRO A 190 14.92 -12.82 12.14
C PRO A 190 13.78 -12.48 11.15
N PHE A 191 13.75 -11.24 10.64
CA PHE A 191 12.78 -10.83 9.62
C PHE A 191 13.19 -11.36 8.25
N ALA A 192 14.48 -11.37 7.93
CA ALA A 192 14.98 -11.99 6.71
C ALA A 192 14.75 -13.50 6.66
N ASP A 193 14.90 -14.21 7.79
CA ASP A 193 14.56 -15.64 7.85
C ASP A 193 13.07 -15.90 7.55
N ARG A 194 12.19 -14.93 7.84
CA ARG A 194 10.78 -14.99 7.41
C ARG A 194 10.61 -14.61 5.95
N ALA A 195 11.34 -13.59 5.48
CA ALA A 195 11.31 -13.12 4.08
C ALA A 195 11.64 -14.24 3.09
N ASP A 196 12.57 -15.14 3.45
CA ASP A 196 12.97 -16.29 2.63
C ASP A 196 11.79 -17.23 2.27
N ARG A 197 10.68 -17.20 3.03
CA ARG A 197 9.45 -17.98 2.75
C ARG A 197 8.39 -17.23 1.95
N LEU A 198 8.60 -15.94 1.69
CA LEU A 198 7.65 -15.05 1.02
C LEU A 198 7.98 -14.86 -0.47
N GLY A 199 9.15 -15.31 -0.91
CA GLY A 199 9.60 -15.24 -2.30
C GLY A 199 10.42 -14.00 -2.60
N GLU A 200 10.45 -13.61 -3.87
CA GLU A 200 11.21 -12.46 -4.36
C GLU A 200 10.63 -11.12 -3.85
N PRO A 201 11.47 -10.16 -3.42
CA PRO A 201 11.01 -8.87 -2.97
C PRO A 201 10.57 -7.97 -4.12
N VAL A 202 9.68 -7.04 -3.78
CA VAL A 202 9.61 -5.76 -4.47
C VAL A 202 10.68 -4.85 -3.89
N VAL A 203 11.58 -4.35 -4.72
CA VAL A 203 12.52 -3.28 -4.34
C VAL A 203 11.92 -1.93 -4.71
N THR A 204 11.99 -0.99 -3.79
CA THR A 204 11.60 0.40 -4.03
C THR A 204 12.79 1.31 -3.80
N MET A 205 13.14 2.06 -4.84
CA MET A 205 14.15 3.11 -4.85
C MET A 205 13.50 4.45 -5.24
N VAL A 206 14.28 5.53 -5.26
CA VAL A 206 13.85 6.81 -5.84
C VAL A 206 14.66 7.02 -7.13
N ALA A 207 13.96 7.18 -8.25
CA ALA A 207 14.55 7.44 -9.55
C ALA A 207 13.79 8.58 -10.21
N ASP A 208 14.49 9.53 -10.82
CA ASP A 208 13.92 10.74 -11.42
C ASP A 208 12.96 11.49 -10.48
N GLY A 209 13.31 11.50 -9.18
CA GLY A 209 12.51 12.12 -8.13
C GLY A 209 11.23 11.38 -7.77
N MET A 210 10.91 10.23 -8.37
CA MET A 210 9.70 9.46 -8.10
C MET A 210 10.02 8.12 -7.42
N PRO A 211 9.14 7.60 -6.54
CA PRO A 211 9.27 6.22 -6.06
C PRO A 211 9.20 5.25 -7.24
N LEU A 212 10.18 4.38 -7.35
CA LEU A 212 10.28 3.32 -8.36
C LEU A 212 10.22 1.98 -7.64
N ALA A 213 9.01 1.42 -7.55
CA ALA A 213 8.76 0.10 -6.99
C ALA A 213 8.73 -0.94 -8.12
N VAL A 214 9.63 -1.91 -8.09
CA VAL A 214 9.73 -2.96 -9.12
C VAL A 214 9.96 -4.33 -8.48
N PRO A 215 9.42 -5.43 -9.05
CA PRO A 215 9.84 -6.76 -8.64
C PRO A 215 11.30 -7.01 -9.00
N THR A 216 11.96 -7.91 -8.29
CA THR A 216 13.30 -8.39 -8.66
C THR A 216 13.21 -9.59 -9.60
N ARG A 217 14.18 -9.70 -10.51
CA ARG A 217 14.39 -10.93 -11.30
C ARG A 217 15.02 -12.04 -10.44
N SER A 218 15.83 -11.65 -9.47
CA SER A 218 16.41 -12.53 -8.45
C SER A 218 16.85 -11.72 -7.24
N ALA A 219 16.82 -12.34 -6.07
CA ALA A 219 17.34 -11.78 -4.82
C ALA A 219 18.15 -12.85 -4.08
N VAL A 220 19.44 -12.56 -3.89
CA VAL A 220 20.35 -13.43 -3.13
C VAL A 220 20.64 -12.76 -1.80
N ARG A 221 20.27 -13.42 -0.69
CA ARG A 221 20.58 -12.93 0.65
C ARG A 221 22.10 -12.98 0.88
N THR A 222 22.64 -11.91 1.45
CA THR A 222 24.05 -11.79 1.86
C THR A 222 24.14 -11.65 3.38
N GLY A 223 25.36 -11.62 3.93
CA GLY A 223 25.57 -11.41 5.37
C GLY A 223 25.09 -10.05 5.89
N THR A 224 24.98 -9.05 5.02
CA THR A 224 24.61 -7.66 5.38
C THR A 224 23.34 -7.17 4.70
N GLY A 225 22.73 -7.97 3.81
CA GLY A 225 21.48 -7.62 3.15
C GLY A 225 21.20 -8.51 1.94
N TYR A 226 21.12 -7.94 0.74
CA TYR A 226 20.71 -8.65 -0.48
C TYR A 226 21.43 -8.15 -1.73
N ASP A 227 21.78 -9.08 -2.62
CA ASP A 227 22.21 -8.82 -3.99
C ASP A 227 21.02 -9.06 -4.93
N LEU A 228 20.58 -8.02 -5.63
CA LEU A 228 19.39 -8.04 -6.46
C LEU A 228 19.71 -7.87 -7.95
N ARG A 229 18.87 -8.49 -8.78
CA ARG A 229 18.80 -8.20 -10.22
C ARG A 229 17.47 -7.52 -10.54
N LEU A 230 17.55 -6.34 -11.14
CA LEU A 230 16.40 -5.53 -11.53
C LEU A 230 15.83 -5.99 -12.88
N PRO A 231 14.57 -5.63 -13.21
CA PRO A 231 14.02 -5.88 -14.53
C PRO A 231 14.85 -5.22 -15.64
N ALA A 232 14.82 -5.80 -16.84
CA ALA A 232 15.49 -5.20 -17.99
C ALA A 232 14.94 -3.79 -18.27
N GLY A 233 15.83 -2.86 -18.62
CA GLY A 233 15.49 -1.45 -18.83
C GLY A 233 15.33 -0.63 -17.55
N VAL A 234 15.35 -1.25 -16.37
CA VAL A 234 15.38 -0.54 -15.08
C VAL A 234 16.83 -0.31 -14.66
N ARG A 235 17.20 0.96 -14.48
CA ARG A 235 18.53 1.33 -13.97
C ARG A 235 18.54 1.31 -12.46
N ALA A 236 19.57 0.70 -11.88
CA ALA A 236 19.82 0.76 -10.46
C ALA A 236 20.13 2.19 -10.02
N ALA A 237 19.61 2.60 -8.86
CA ALA A 237 19.85 3.90 -8.26
C ALA A 237 20.46 3.72 -6.87
N ASP A 238 21.49 4.53 -6.58
CA ASP A 238 22.12 4.58 -5.26
C ASP A 238 21.20 5.24 -4.23
N GLY A 239 21.39 4.88 -2.97
CA GLY A 239 20.77 5.56 -1.83
C GLY A 239 19.72 4.72 -1.09
N PRO A 240 18.79 5.36 -0.38
CA PRO A 240 17.83 4.65 0.46
C PRO A 240 16.88 3.76 -0.33
N VAL A 241 16.69 2.52 0.15
CA VAL A 241 15.76 1.55 -0.45
C VAL A 241 14.83 0.91 0.57
N CYS A 242 13.75 0.34 0.04
CA CYS A 242 12.84 -0.53 0.77
C CYS A 242 12.69 -1.86 0.03
N LEU A 243 12.84 -2.97 0.74
CA LEU A 243 12.54 -4.31 0.26
C LEU A 243 11.25 -4.77 0.90
N THR A 244 10.24 -5.07 0.09
CA THR A 244 8.93 -5.53 0.53
C THR A 244 8.70 -6.95 0.02
N PHE A 245 8.75 -7.89 0.95
CA PHE A 245 8.39 -9.28 0.72
C PHE A 245 6.95 -9.46 1.16
N HIS A 246 6.10 -10.08 0.35
CA HIS A 246 4.73 -10.34 0.76
C HIS A 246 4.13 -11.52 0.02
N ARG A 247 3.20 -12.18 0.69
CA ARG A 247 2.38 -13.24 0.13
C ARG A 247 0.99 -13.17 0.75
N HIS A 248 -0.02 -13.55 -0.01
CA HIS A 248 -1.39 -13.60 0.48
C HIS A 248 -2.09 -14.85 -0.02
N GLY A 249 -3.18 -15.21 0.65
CA GLY A 249 -4.08 -16.27 0.20
C GLY A 249 -4.87 -15.84 -1.04
N PRO A 250 -5.33 -16.80 -1.88
CA PRO A 250 -6.04 -16.52 -3.13
C PRO A 250 -7.30 -15.64 -2.96
N ALA A 251 -7.90 -15.61 -1.78
CA ALA A 251 -9.08 -14.79 -1.47
C ALA A 251 -8.82 -13.74 -0.38
N MET A 252 -7.54 -13.37 -0.13
CA MET A 252 -7.13 -12.49 0.96
C MET A 252 -7.51 -13.01 2.36
N GLU A 253 -7.67 -14.32 2.51
CA GLU A 253 -8.01 -14.91 3.80
C GLU A 253 -6.84 -14.81 4.82
N TRP A 254 -5.62 -14.58 4.32
CA TRP A 254 -4.42 -14.23 5.06
C TRP A 254 -3.46 -13.40 4.21
N GLN A 255 -2.56 -12.68 4.89
CA GLN A 255 -1.50 -11.90 4.26
C GLN A 255 -0.30 -11.83 5.20
N GLU A 256 0.86 -12.22 4.71
CA GLU A 256 2.13 -12.10 5.40
C GLU A 256 3.04 -11.15 4.63
N ASN A 257 3.79 -10.33 5.36
CA ASN A 257 4.77 -9.47 4.74
C ASN A 257 5.96 -9.20 5.66
N VAL A 258 7.12 -8.97 5.05
CA VAL A 258 8.32 -8.46 5.71
C VAL A 258 8.75 -7.21 4.95
N VAL A 259 9.06 -6.15 5.69
CA VAL A 259 9.57 -4.91 5.10
C VAL A 259 10.92 -4.59 5.72
N LEU A 260 11.95 -4.53 4.88
CA LEU A 260 13.32 -4.19 5.25
C LEU A 260 13.67 -2.86 4.61
N VAL A 261 14.42 -2.03 5.33
CA VAL A 261 14.94 -0.77 4.79
C VAL A 261 16.45 -0.74 4.91
N GLY A 262 17.10 -0.13 3.93
CA GLY A 262 18.56 -0.09 3.86
C GLY A 262 19.06 0.99 2.92
N ILE A 263 20.35 0.90 2.61
CA ILE A 263 21.02 1.70 1.58
C ILE A 263 21.46 0.74 0.48
N ALA A 264 21.34 1.15 -0.77
CA ALA A 264 21.82 0.39 -1.90
C ALA A 264 22.88 1.13 -2.71
N THR A 265 23.71 0.34 -3.38
CA THR A 265 24.60 0.77 -4.44
C THR A 265 24.27 0.01 -5.72
N GLY A 266 24.20 0.73 -6.83
CA GLY A 266 23.71 0.25 -8.12
C GLY A 266 24.77 0.28 -9.21
N THR A 267 24.82 -0.76 -10.03
CA THR A 267 25.58 -0.76 -11.28
C THR A 267 24.79 -1.49 -12.34
N GLY A 268 24.36 -0.78 -13.39
CA GLY A 268 23.52 -1.33 -14.44
C GLY A 268 22.18 -1.85 -13.89
N ASP A 269 21.93 -3.15 -14.03
CA ASP A 269 20.75 -3.86 -13.53
C ASP A 269 21.01 -4.58 -12.18
N ARG A 270 22.21 -4.46 -11.60
CA ARG A 270 22.55 -5.03 -10.30
C ARG A 270 22.38 -3.99 -9.21
N LEU A 271 21.77 -4.39 -8.09
CA LEU A 271 21.62 -3.57 -6.91
C LEU A 271 22.09 -4.34 -5.67
N VAL A 272 23.09 -3.83 -4.97
CA VAL A 272 23.59 -4.39 -3.71
C VAL A 272 22.96 -3.59 -2.58
N VAL A 273 22.22 -4.27 -1.69
CA VAL A 273 21.48 -3.64 -0.60
C VAL A 273 22.12 -4.04 0.73
N ARG A 274 22.55 -3.05 1.51
CA ARG A 274 22.89 -3.21 2.92
C ARG A 274 21.66 -2.90 3.77
N VAL A 275 21.10 -3.90 4.42
CA VAL A 275 19.92 -3.74 5.27
C VAL A 275 20.33 -3.10 6.59
N GLU A 276 19.58 -2.07 6.99
CA GLU A 276 19.83 -1.33 8.23
C GLU A 276 18.90 -1.80 9.34
N ARG A 277 17.63 -2.06 9.00
CA ARG A 277 16.61 -2.51 9.97
C ARG A 277 15.38 -3.07 9.26
N ALA A 278 14.58 -3.82 10.01
CA ALA A 278 13.23 -4.16 9.61
C ALA A 278 12.22 -3.08 10.09
N LEU A 279 11.09 -2.99 9.38
CA LEU A 279 9.93 -2.23 9.86
C LEU A 279 8.98 -3.17 10.59
N ASN A 280 8.24 -2.62 11.56
CA ASN A 280 7.19 -3.36 12.24
C ASN A 280 6.08 -3.71 11.26
N ASP A 281 5.95 -4.98 10.90
CA ASP A 281 4.83 -5.48 10.13
C ASP A 281 3.63 -5.86 11.01
N TRP A 282 2.47 -5.91 10.38
CA TRP A 282 1.30 -6.55 10.95
C TRP A 282 0.78 -7.56 9.92
N SER A 283 1.16 -8.82 10.12
CA SER A 283 0.69 -9.92 9.27
C SER A 283 -0.68 -10.42 9.74
N LEU A 284 -1.59 -10.65 8.79
CA LEU A 284 -2.86 -11.33 9.01
C LEU A 284 -2.61 -12.84 8.95
N ALA A 285 -2.49 -13.46 10.12
CA ALA A 285 -2.17 -14.88 10.24
C ALA A 285 -3.16 -15.79 9.47
N GLY A 286 -2.61 -16.83 8.82
CA GLY A 286 -3.34 -17.89 8.10
C GLY A 286 -4.42 -18.61 8.91
N ASN A 287 -4.18 -18.81 10.21
CA ASN A 287 -5.10 -19.55 11.05
C ASN A 287 -6.12 -18.62 11.75
N ARG A 288 -7.41 -19.00 11.71
CA ARG A 288 -8.54 -18.19 12.24
C ARG A 288 -8.39 -17.85 13.72
N ARG A 289 -7.85 -18.76 14.54
CA ARG A 289 -7.68 -18.57 16.00
C ARG A 289 -6.61 -17.52 16.33
N ALA A 290 -5.44 -17.56 15.69
CA ALA A 290 -4.38 -16.57 15.86
C ALA A 290 -4.76 -15.21 15.28
N ARG A 291 -5.52 -15.19 14.17
CA ARG A 291 -6.13 -13.95 13.65
C ARG A 291 -7.04 -13.33 14.70
N ASN A 292 -8.00 -14.09 15.25
CA ASN A 292 -8.89 -13.59 16.29
C ASN A 292 -8.12 -13.11 17.54
N ARG A 293 -7.08 -13.83 17.97
CA ARG A 293 -6.22 -13.43 19.11
C ARG A 293 -5.48 -12.11 18.85
N SER A 294 -4.92 -11.93 17.65
CA SER A 294 -4.24 -10.69 17.23
C SER A 294 -5.18 -9.48 17.24
N PHE A 295 -6.40 -9.65 16.74
CA PHE A 295 -7.43 -8.60 16.73
C PHE A 295 -7.93 -8.25 18.14
N LEU A 296 -8.08 -9.24 19.03
CA LEU A 296 -8.55 -9.01 20.40
C LEU A 296 -7.50 -8.30 21.27
N GLY A 297 -6.22 -8.69 21.18
CA GLY A 297 -5.15 -8.10 22.00
C GLY A 297 -4.86 -6.63 21.68
N GLN A 298 -5.00 -6.23 20.41
CA GLN A 298 -4.72 -4.87 19.95
C GLN A 298 -5.90 -3.90 20.13
N GLY A 299 -7.12 -4.41 20.32
CA GLY A 299 -8.36 -3.62 20.23
C GLY A 299 -8.49 -2.49 21.26
N ARG A 300 -8.00 -2.65 22.51
CA ARG A 300 -8.10 -1.59 23.54
C ARG A 300 -7.22 -0.38 23.21
N MET A 301 -5.95 -0.63 22.89
CA MET A 301 -5.00 0.43 22.50
C MET A 301 -5.47 1.12 21.21
N LEU A 302 -5.89 0.36 20.21
CA LEU A 302 -6.31 0.92 18.93
C LEU A 302 -7.62 1.71 19.03
N ARG A 303 -8.50 1.40 19.98
CA ARG A 303 -9.70 2.22 20.25
C ARG A 303 -9.33 3.61 20.77
N LYS A 304 -8.43 3.71 21.75
CA LYS A 304 -7.94 5.01 22.24
C LYS A 304 -7.28 5.83 21.12
N ARG A 305 -6.50 5.15 20.27
CA ARG A 305 -5.88 5.80 19.10
C ARG A 305 -6.93 6.25 18.07
N LEU A 306 -7.99 5.49 17.88
CA LEU A 306 -9.10 5.85 16.98
C LEU A 306 -9.77 7.15 17.42
N GLU A 307 -10.07 7.27 18.72
CA GLU A 307 -10.63 8.48 19.32
C GLU A 307 -9.69 9.67 19.15
N ALA A 308 -8.40 9.51 19.45
CA ALA A 308 -7.40 10.56 19.29
C ALA A 308 -7.23 11.01 17.83
N GLU A 309 -7.19 10.07 16.87
CA GLU A 309 -7.03 10.39 15.44
C GLU A 309 -8.29 11.01 14.82
N ALA A 310 -9.48 10.66 15.32
CA ALA A 310 -10.72 11.35 14.96
C ALA A 310 -10.75 12.78 15.52
N ALA A 311 -10.37 12.95 16.79
CA ALA A 311 -10.29 14.26 17.43
C ALA A 311 -9.28 15.20 16.75
N ARG A 312 -8.10 14.69 16.34
CA ARG A 312 -7.11 15.46 15.55
C ARG A 312 -7.70 16.01 14.24
N ARG A 313 -8.75 15.39 13.71
CA ARG A 313 -9.44 15.81 12.48
C ARG A 313 -10.71 16.61 12.74
N GLY A 314 -11.01 16.93 14.01
CA GLY A 314 -12.23 17.64 14.41
C GLY A 314 -13.51 16.85 14.14
N GLN A 315 -13.44 15.52 14.09
CA GLN A 315 -14.53 14.65 13.66
C GLN A 315 -14.89 13.62 14.73
N PRO A 316 -16.16 13.15 14.77
CA PRO A 316 -16.55 12.05 15.65
C PRO A 316 -15.90 10.74 15.20
N VAL A 317 -15.80 9.79 16.13
CA VAL A 317 -15.38 8.42 15.78
C VAL A 317 -16.41 7.80 14.82
N PRO A 318 -15.99 7.34 13.63
CA PRO A 318 -16.90 6.78 12.66
C PRO A 318 -17.47 5.44 13.14
N ARG A 319 -18.72 5.18 12.77
CA ARG A 319 -19.45 3.95 13.09
C ARG A 319 -19.39 3.00 11.90
N VAL A 320 -19.18 1.71 12.18
CA VAL A 320 -19.26 0.66 11.17
C VAL A 320 -20.72 0.34 10.88
N ARG A 321 -21.21 0.75 9.71
CA ARG A 321 -22.59 0.55 9.25
C ARG A 321 -22.65 -0.61 8.27
N ARG A 322 -23.79 -1.32 8.26
CA ARG A 322 -23.98 -2.43 7.34
C ARG A 322 -24.19 -1.84 5.94
N PRO A 323 -23.55 -2.37 4.89
CA PRO A 323 -23.91 -1.99 3.54
C PRO A 323 -25.43 -2.21 3.34
N GLY A 324 -26.13 -1.21 2.82
CA GLY A 324 -27.55 -1.35 2.51
C GLY A 324 -27.79 -2.35 1.36
N PRO A 325 -28.96 -3.00 1.30
CA PRO A 325 -29.34 -3.80 0.14
C PRO A 325 -29.44 -2.87 -1.07
N GLY A 326 -28.51 -2.99 -2.03
CA GLY A 326 -28.42 -2.13 -3.22
C GLY A 326 -27.07 -1.42 -3.40
N ALA A 327 -26.17 -1.45 -2.41
CA ALA A 327 -24.85 -0.81 -2.51
C ALA A 327 -23.80 -1.65 -3.28
N ALA A 328 -24.23 -2.45 -4.25
CA ALA A 328 -23.32 -3.18 -5.13
C ALA A 328 -23.00 -2.30 -6.35
N ARG A 329 -21.81 -1.68 -6.34
CA ARG A 329 -21.19 -0.93 -7.44
C ARG A 329 -22.08 0.17 -8.05
N ALA A 330 -22.05 1.34 -7.42
CA ALA A 330 -22.17 2.62 -8.13
C ALA A 330 -20.75 3.14 -8.38
#